data_AF-A0A4U0YZD3-F1
#
_entry.id   AF-A0A4U0YZD3-F1
#
_cell.length_a   1.000
_cell.length_b   1.000
_cell.length_c   1.000
_cell.angle_alpha   90.00
_cell.angle_beta   90.00
_cell.angle_gamma   90.00
#
_symmetry.space_group_name_H-M   'P 1'
#
loop_
_entity.id
_entity.type
_entity.pdbx_description
1 polymer ?
#
loop_
_entity_poly.entity_id
_entity_poly.type
_entity_poly.pdbx_seq_one_letter_code
_entity_poly.pdbx_strand_id
1 'polypeptide(L)'
;MTIEFSSGDGPPVDLLAATEEMYREAAEDLVRARRELRAGRMDEVKAAVQAVKDLKAALHLVMEERARVEKLRRQVGGVAQDHMLDFDAARDEIGRRLARLRDAGDGE
;
A
#
# COMPACT_ATOMS: atom_id res chain seq x y z
N MET A 1 0.51 -2.13 33.84
CA MET A 1 0.01 -0.84 33.36
C MET A 1 0.12 -0.88 31.85
N THR A 2 -0.99 -1.13 31.17
CA THR A 2 -1.03 -1.28 29.70
C THR A 2 -1.51 0.06 29.15
N ILE A 3 -0.69 0.70 28.33
CA ILE A 3 -1.02 1.99 27.70
C ILE A 3 -1.84 1.65 26.45
N GLU A 4 -3.12 1.98 26.48
CA GLU A 4 -3.97 1.92 25.28
C GLU A 4 -3.86 3.24 24.53
N PHE A 5 -3.42 3.16 23.27
CA PHE A 5 -3.41 4.30 22.36
C PHE A 5 -4.83 4.52 21.85
N SER A 6 -5.44 5.63 22.27
CA SER A 6 -6.68 6.13 21.68
C SER A 6 -6.39 6.60 20.26
N SER A 7 -6.67 5.73 19.30
CA SER A 7 -6.73 6.07 17.88
C SER A 7 -7.97 6.93 17.64
N GLY A 8 -7.78 8.15 17.16
CA GLY A 8 -8.85 9.14 16.95
C GLY A 8 -10.05 8.57 16.19
N ASP A 9 -11.23 8.89 16.72
CA ASP A 9 -12.53 8.29 16.44
C ASP A 9 -13.13 8.80 15.11
N GLY A 10 -12.62 8.27 14.00
CA GLY A 10 -13.21 8.37 12.67
C GLY A 10 -12.78 7.16 11.84
N PRO A 11 -13.62 6.66 10.91
CA PRO A 11 -13.19 5.58 10.04
C PRO A 11 -11.89 6.01 9.34
N PRO A 12 -10.86 5.14 9.27
CA PRO A 12 -9.63 5.50 8.59
C PRO A 12 -10.01 5.95 7.19
N VAL A 13 -9.76 7.23 6.88
CA VAL A 13 -9.89 7.71 5.51
C VAL A 13 -9.02 6.78 4.69
N ASP A 14 -9.62 6.10 3.72
CA ASP A 14 -8.85 5.31 2.77
C ASP A 14 -8.02 6.30 1.95
N LEU A 15 -6.83 6.59 2.47
CA LEU A 15 -5.87 7.54 1.93
C LEU A 15 -5.54 7.20 0.49
N LEU A 16 -5.59 5.91 0.11
CA LEU A 16 -5.37 5.48 -1.26
C LEU A 16 -6.54 5.92 -2.16
N ALA A 17 -7.78 5.65 -1.76
CA ALA A 17 -8.96 6.05 -2.51
C ALA A 17 -9.06 7.59 -2.65
N ALA A 18 -8.80 8.33 -1.56
CA ALA A 18 -8.76 9.80 -1.59
C ALA A 18 -7.68 10.33 -2.54
N THR A 19 -6.52 9.68 -2.57
CA THR A 19 -5.41 10.05 -3.45
C THR A 19 -5.71 9.71 -4.92
N GLU A 20 -6.40 8.61 -5.20
CA GLU A 20 -6.85 8.24 -6.55
C GLU A 20 -7.87 9.23 -7.12
N GLU A 21 -8.78 9.74 -6.28
CA GLU A 21 -9.73 10.80 -6.65
C GLU A 21 -8.97 12.07 -7.07
N MET A 22 -8.00 12.51 -6.27
CA MET A 22 -7.16 13.67 -6.60
C MET A 22 -6.40 13.50 -7.92
N TYR A 23 -5.99 12.27 -8.28
CA TYR A 23 -5.34 12.01 -9.57
C TYR A 23 -6.29 12.10 -10.75
N ARG A 24 -7.54 11.66 -10.58
CA ARG A 24 -8.56 11.77 -11.61
C ARG A 24 -8.83 13.25 -11.92
N GLU A 25 -9.02 14.07 -10.89
CA GLU A 25 -9.24 15.51 -11.01
C GLU A 25 -8.06 16.20 -11.73
N ALA A 26 -6.82 15.93 -11.30
CA ALA A 26 -5.63 16.49 -11.93
C ALA A 26 -5.49 16.09 -13.41
N ALA A 27 -5.87 14.86 -13.77
CA ALA A 27 -5.84 14.39 -15.15
C ALA A 27 -6.90 15.08 -16.03
N GLU A 28 -8.09 15.35 -15.48
CA GLU A 28 -9.15 16.09 -16.18
C GLU A 28 -8.75 17.54 -16.45
N ASP A 29 -8.09 18.19 -15.49
CA ASP A 29 -7.60 19.57 -15.64
C ASP A 29 -6.53 19.69 -16.72
N LEU A 30 -5.64 18.70 -16.87
CA LEU A 30 -4.71 18.64 -18.02
C LEU A 30 -5.42 18.60 -19.35
N VAL A 31 -6.44 17.75 -19.46
CA VAL A 31 -7.16 17.57 -20.71
C VAL A 31 -7.82 18.89 -21.11
N ARG A 32 -8.35 19.63 -20.13
CA ARG A 32 -8.90 20.97 -20.32
C ARG A 32 -7.84 21.98 -20.75
N ALA A 33 -6.74 22.10 -20.00
CA ALA A 33 -5.64 23.00 -20.33
C ALA A 33 -5.07 22.75 -21.75
N ARG A 34 -4.96 21.48 -22.15
CA ARG A 34 -4.51 21.08 -23.50
C ARG A 34 -5.49 21.50 -24.60
N ARG A 35 -6.79 21.50 -24.34
CA ARG A 35 -7.82 21.93 -25.31
C ARG A 35 -7.76 23.43 -25.54
N GLU A 36 -7.65 24.22 -24.47
CA GLU A 36 -7.52 25.68 -24.54
C GLU A 36 -6.24 26.10 -25.28
N LEU A 37 -5.13 25.40 -25.03
CA LEU A 37 -3.87 25.52 -25.79
C LEU A 37 -4.05 25.37 -27.30
N ARG A 38 -4.80 24.35 -27.73
CA ARG A 38 -5.07 24.08 -29.15
C ARG A 38 -5.94 25.16 -29.80
N ALA A 39 -6.66 25.96 -29.03
CA ALA A 39 -7.49 27.07 -29.53
C ALA A 39 -6.67 28.32 -29.91
N GLY A 40 -5.34 28.32 -29.77
CA GLY A 40 -4.46 29.32 -30.38
C GLY A 40 -4.23 30.61 -29.57
N ARG A 41 -4.58 30.62 -28.28
CA ARG A 41 -4.31 31.77 -27.39
C ARG A 41 -2.83 31.77 -26.98
N MET A 42 -1.96 32.45 -27.74
CA MET A 42 -0.48 32.31 -27.66
C MET A 42 0.16 32.69 -26.32
N ASP A 43 -0.38 33.67 -25.59
CA ASP A 43 0.10 33.97 -24.23
C ASP A 43 -0.26 32.86 -23.24
N GLU A 44 -1.41 32.20 -23.48
CA GLU A 44 -1.79 30.99 -22.77
C GLU A 44 -0.95 29.79 -23.17
N VAL A 45 -0.31 29.79 -24.36
CA VAL A 45 0.57 28.68 -24.78
C VAL A 45 1.77 28.55 -23.85
N LYS A 46 2.43 29.66 -23.50
CA LYS A 46 3.56 29.63 -22.55
C LYS A 46 3.11 29.22 -21.15
N ALA A 47 2.04 29.83 -20.66
CA ALA A 47 1.47 29.51 -19.35
C ALA A 47 1.07 28.02 -19.27
N ALA A 48 0.48 27.49 -20.33
CA ALA A 48 0.04 26.11 -20.36
C ALA A 48 1.19 25.10 -20.60
N VAL A 49 2.25 25.48 -21.33
CA VAL A 49 3.50 24.67 -21.37
C VAL A 49 4.12 24.56 -19.98
N GLN A 50 4.11 25.66 -19.21
CA GLN A 50 4.59 25.64 -17.83
C GLN A 50 3.68 24.78 -16.94
N ALA A 51 2.35 24.95 -17.01
CA ALA A 51 1.40 24.13 -16.25
C ALA A 51 1.54 22.62 -16.55
N VAL A 52 1.80 22.24 -17.81
CA VAL A 52 2.07 20.84 -18.18
C VAL A 52 3.38 20.34 -17.58
N LYS A 53 4.42 21.17 -17.48
CA LYS A 53 5.69 20.78 -16.81
C LYS A 53 5.48 20.60 -15.31
N ASP A 54 4.79 21.54 -14.67
CA ASP A 54 4.54 21.52 -13.24
C ASP A 54 3.71 20.29 -12.87
N LEU A 55 2.71 19.94 -13.69
CA LEU A 55 1.93 18.75 -13.42
C LEU A 55 2.68 17.46 -13.70
N LYS A 56 3.56 17.41 -14.71
CA LYS A 56 4.46 16.25 -14.87
C LYS A 56 5.34 16.05 -13.64
N ALA A 57 5.83 17.13 -13.03
CA ALA A 57 6.60 17.06 -11.80
C ALA A 57 5.75 16.58 -10.62
N ALA A 58 4.52 17.10 -10.48
CA ALA A 58 3.58 16.66 -9.45
C ALA A 58 3.23 15.16 -9.60
N LEU A 59 2.96 14.71 -10.83
CA LEU A 59 2.70 13.29 -11.12
C LEU A 59 3.91 12.42 -10.81
N HIS A 60 5.12 12.90 -11.10
CA HIS A 60 6.33 12.15 -10.78
C HIS A 60 6.49 11.95 -9.26
N LEU A 61 6.35 13.01 -8.48
CA LEU A 61 6.40 12.96 -7.02
C LEU A 61 5.37 11.98 -6.45
N VAL A 62 4.16 12.03 -6.98
CA VAL A 62 3.06 11.11 -6.67
C VAL A 62 3.44 9.65 -6.89
N MET A 63 4.06 9.34 -8.04
CA MET A 63 4.46 7.98 -8.37
C MET A 63 5.57 7.48 -7.43
N GLU A 64 6.47 8.37 -7.00
CA GLU A 64 7.47 8.05 -5.97
C GLU A 64 6.83 7.75 -4.60
N GLU A 65 5.87 8.56 -4.16
CA GLU A 65 5.15 8.31 -2.91
C GLU A 65 4.39 6.99 -2.96
N ARG A 66 3.73 6.69 -4.08
CA ARG A 66 3.05 5.40 -4.28
C ARG A 66 4.03 4.22 -4.15
N ALA A 67 5.22 4.33 -4.73
CA ALA A 67 6.26 3.31 -4.61
C ALA A 67 6.74 3.14 -3.15
N ARG A 68 6.87 4.24 -2.40
CA ARG A 68 7.22 4.21 -0.98
C ARG A 68 6.13 3.58 -0.12
N VAL A 69 4.87 3.92 -0.35
CA VAL A 69 3.72 3.32 0.35
C VAL A 69 3.64 1.82 0.08
N GLU A 70 3.79 1.40 -1.16
CA GLU A 70 3.78 -0.02 -1.52
C GLU A 70 4.94 -0.79 -0.86
N LYS A 71 6.13 -0.18 -0.82
CA LYS A 71 7.27 -0.73 -0.07
C LYS A 71 6.94 -0.87 1.42
N LEU A 72 6.35 0.16 2.02
CA LEU A 72 5.96 0.12 3.44
C LEU A 72 4.88 -0.93 3.70
N ARG A 73 3.86 -1.02 2.84
CA ARG A 73 2.80 -2.04 2.90
C ARG A 73 3.41 -3.44 2.87
N ARG A 74 4.39 -3.70 2.00
CA ARG A 74 5.11 -4.99 1.95
C ARG A 74 5.93 -5.26 3.21
N GLN A 75 6.59 -4.24 3.77
CA GLN A 75 7.35 -4.39 5.02
C GLN A 75 6.44 -4.70 6.22
N VAL A 76 5.28 -4.07 6.30
CA VAL A 76 4.30 -4.27 7.37
C VAL A 76 3.54 -5.60 7.19
N GLY A 77 3.17 -5.96 5.95
CA GLY A 77 2.46 -7.21 5.65
C GLY A 77 3.37 -8.45 5.57
N GLY A 78 4.66 -8.27 5.35
CA GLY A 78 5.63 -9.34 5.10
C GLY A 78 6.00 -10.21 6.31
N VAL A 79 5.52 -9.89 7.50
CA VAL A 79 5.72 -10.74 8.69
C VAL A 79 4.48 -11.60 9.00
N ALA A 80 3.29 -11.20 8.54
CA ALA A 80 2.04 -11.79 9.01
C ALA A 80 1.40 -12.81 8.05
N GLN A 81 1.61 -12.71 6.73
CA GLN A 81 0.74 -13.44 5.78
C GLN A 81 1.24 -14.79 5.26
N ASP A 82 2.53 -15.15 5.37
CA ASP A 82 3.03 -16.36 4.68
C ASP A 82 3.72 -17.39 5.59
N HIS A 83 4.01 -17.05 6.85
CA HIS A 83 4.77 -17.93 7.77
C HIS A 83 4.16 -18.01 9.17
N MET A 84 2.83 -18.11 9.27
CA MET A 84 2.22 -18.45 10.55
C MET A 84 2.43 -19.95 10.79
N LEU A 85 3.50 -20.29 11.51
CA LEU A 85 3.72 -21.66 11.98
C LEU A 85 2.53 -22.07 12.86
N ASP A 86 1.82 -23.10 12.42
CA ASP A 86 0.78 -23.73 13.23
C ASP A 86 1.44 -24.53 14.35
N PHE A 87 1.60 -23.88 15.51
CA PHE A 87 2.21 -24.49 16.68
C PHE A 87 1.35 -25.59 17.30
N ASP A 88 0.04 -25.60 17.04
CA ASP A 88 -0.85 -26.65 17.53
C ASP A 88 -0.67 -27.91 16.70
N ALA A 89 -0.69 -27.80 15.37
CA ALA A 89 -0.36 -28.92 14.48
C ALA A 89 1.06 -29.46 14.71
N ALA A 90 2.04 -28.57 14.95
CA ALA A 90 3.41 -28.97 15.28
C ALA A 90 3.47 -29.72 16.62
N ARG A 91 2.72 -29.26 17.63
CA ARG A 91 2.65 -29.92 18.95
C ARG A 91 2.03 -31.31 18.82
N ASP A 92 0.95 -31.45 18.05
CA ASP A 92 0.30 -32.73 17.80
C ASP A 92 1.23 -33.71 17.11
N GLU A 93 2.00 -33.26 16.11
CA GLU A 93 2.98 -34.10 15.41
C GLU A 93 4.12 -34.55 16.34
N ILE A 94 4.64 -33.66 17.18
CA ILE A 94 5.66 -34.01 18.18
C ILE A 94 5.09 -35.03 19.18
N GLY A 95 3.87 -34.83 19.68
CA GLY A 95 3.20 -35.75 20.60
C GLY A 95 3.06 -37.15 20.01
N ARG A 96 2.62 -37.26 18.75
CA ARG A 96 2.54 -38.55 18.03
C ARG A 96 3.89 -39.24 17.91
N ARG A 97 4.96 -38.51 17.60
CA ARG A 97 6.32 -39.08 17.49
C ARG A 97 6.83 -39.58 18.83
N LEU A 98 6.60 -38.83 19.90
CA LEU A 98 6.98 -39.23 21.26
C LEU A 98 6.20 -40.46 21.73
N ALA A 99 4.91 -40.56 21.41
CA ALA A 99 4.11 -41.74 21.69
C ALA A 99 4.68 -42.98 20.98
N ARG A 100 4.97 -42.88 19.67
CA ARG A 100 5.60 -43.99 18.92
C ARG A 100 6.96 -44.40 19.49
N LEU A 101 7.78 -43.46 19.95
CA LEU A 101 9.06 -43.76 20.58
C LEU A 101 8.89 -44.48 21.93
N ARG A 102 7.85 -44.11 22.69
CA ARG A 102 7.50 -44.80 23.93
C ARG A 102 7.03 -46.23 23.65
N ASP A 103 6.11 -46.39 22.71
CA ASP A 103 5.59 -47.70 22.30
C ASP A 103 6.70 -48.62 21.77
N ALA A 104 7.70 -48.07 21.08
CA ALA A 104 8.87 -48.81 20.59
C ALA A 104 9.92 -49.12 21.68
N GLY A 105 9.90 -48.39 22.80
CA GLY A 105 10.78 -48.63 23.95
C GLY A 105 10.20 -49.62 24.97
N ASP A 106 8.88 -49.83 24.94
CA ASP A 106 8.14 -50.75 25.83
C ASP A 106 7.96 -52.16 25.22
N GLY A 107 8.61 -52.46 24.08
CA GLY A 107 8.69 -53.80 23.49
C GLY A 107 10.05 -54.44 23.71
N GLU A 108 10.11 -55.50 24.52
CA GLU A 108 11.19 -56.49 24.54
C GLU A 108 11.30 -57.25 23.20
#